data_AF-A0A935Z0B7-F1
#
_entry.id   AF-A0A935Z0B7-F1
#
_cell.length_a   1.000
_cell.length_b   1.000
_cell.length_c   1.000
_cell.angle_alpha   90.00
_cell.angle_beta   90.00
_cell.angle_gamma   90.00
#
_symmetry.space_group_name_H-M   'P 1'
#
loop_
_entity.id
_entity.type
_entity.pdbx_description
1 polymer ?
#
loop_
_entity_poly.entity_id
_entity_poly.type
_entity_poly.pdbx_seq_one_letter_code
_entity_poly.pdbx_strand_id
1 'polypeptide(L)'
;MDTTHHDEPMLTATEARVLGSLMEKQLTTPDAYPLTLNSLLLACNQKTSREPVSNYQQGEVQHCVSQLQDKNWLTVDYSGRAARYDQRLTRVLGLDKAAQALLNVMLLRGPQTLAELFSRTQRMFEFESINAVEEKLESLCSKSTPYFVRIPKATGQREDRYMHLLCGKPDLAAIADMISAEKFSAEKIHHASDDTVAQLEQKIAELTNQVQLLQQQVKVLMDLNGVSDADIEQ
;
A
#
# COMPACT_ATOMS: atom_id res chain seq x y z
N MET A 1 4.62 -38.49 10.04
CA MET A 1 3.33 -37.82 9.78
C MET A 1 3.32 -36.59 10.67
N ASP A 2 3.99 -35.52 10.25
CA ASP A 2 4.00 -34.27 11.01
C ASP A 2 2.98 -33.32 10.40
N THR A 3 1.92 -33.10 11.15
CA THR A 3 0.85 -32.16 10.84
C THR A 3 1.42 -30.74 10.82
N THR A 4 1.32 -30.09 9.66
CA THR A 4 1.68 -28.70 9.43
C THR A 4 0.98 -27.78 10.43
N HIS A 5 1.72 -27.21 11.39
CA HIS A 5 1.24 -26.30 12.45
C HIS A 5 0.69 -24.92 11.97
N HIS A 6 0.29 -24.78 10.70
CA HIS A 6 -0.07 -23.48 10.10
C HIS A 6 -1.57 -23.15 10.24
N ASP A 7 -2.34 -23.95 10.99
CA ASP A 7 -3.73 -23.63 11.33
C ASP A 7 -3.81 -22.64 12.50
N GLU A 8 -2.78 -22.56 13.35
CA GLU A 8 -2.75 -21.61 14.45
C GLU A 8 -2.01 -20.32 14.03
N PRO A 9 -2.65 -19.15 14.10
CA PRO A 9 -2.05 -17.91 13.64
C PRO A 9 -0.87 -17.51 14.55
N MET A 10 0.30 -17.34 13.95
CA MET A 10 1.49 -16.87 14.66
C MET A 10 1.37 -15.38 15.04
N LEU A 11 0.78 -14.58 14.16
CA LEU A 11 0.55 -13.15 14.32
C LEU A 11 -0.94 -12.81 14.29
N THR A 12 -1.35 -11.92 15.18
CA THR A 12 -2.61 -11.18 15.04
C THR A 12 -2.49 -10.10 13.94
N ALA A 13 -3.61 -9.57 13.46
CA ALA A 13 -3.61 -8.51 12.45
C ALA A 13 -2.88 -7.24 12.93
N THR A 14 -3.00 -6.88 14.21
CA THR A 14 -2.31 -5.73 14.80
C THR A 14 -0.81 -5.98 14.90
N GLU A 15 -0.38 -7.16 15.33
CA GLU A 15 1.03 -7.55 15.35
C GLU A 15 1.65 -7.55 13.95
N ALA A 16 0.93 -8.09 12.95
CA ALA A 16 1.34 -8.05 11.55
C ALA A 16 1.51 -6.61 11.05
N ARG A 17 0.59 -5.71 11.40
CA ARG A 17 0.70 -4.28 11.04
C ARG A 17 1.93 -3.62 11.68
N VAL A 18 2.17 -3.86 12.97
CA VAL A 18 3.28 -3.27 13.71
C VAL A 18 4.62 -3.76 13.14
N LEU A 19 4.78 -5.08 12.97
CA LEU A 19 6.00 -5.67 12.41
C LEU A 19 6.20 -5.27 10.95
N GLY A 20 5.14 -5.25 10.14
CA GLY A 20 5.18 -4.75 8.78
C GLY A 20 5.62 -3.28 8.74
N SER A 21 5.12 -2.43 9.63
CA SER A 21 5.52 -1.02 9.66
C SER A 21 6.99 -0.84 10.02
N LEU A 22 7.51 -1.64 10.96
CA LEU A 22 8.94 -1.63 11.32
C LEU A 22 9.83 -2.14 10.20
N MET A 23 9.48 -3.28 9.58
CA MET A 23 10.21 -3.84 8.44
C MET A 23 10.25 -2.88 7.26
N GLU A 24 9.16 -2.16 7.00
CA GLU A 24 9.08 -1.15 5.93
C GLU A 24 10.06 -0.02 6.21
N LYS A 25 10.03 0.55 7.42
CA LYS A 25 10.93 1.67 7.77
C LYS A 25 12.38 1.25 7.89
N GLN A 26 12.66 0.01 8.29
CA GLN A 26 14.02 -0.53 8.29
C GLN A 26 14.63 -0.57 6.88
N LEU A 27 13.83 -0.92 5.87
CA LEU A 27 14.30 -1.05 4.49
C LEU A 27 14.27 0.30 3.73
N THR A 28 13.27 1.13 3.97
CA THR A 28 13.03 2.35 3.17
C THR A 28 13.58 3.62 3.81
N THR A 29 13.75 3.66 5.13
CA THR A 29 14.19 4.84 5.88
C THR A 29 15.17 4.46 6.99
N PRO A 30 16.35 3.92 6.64
CA PRO A 30 17.31 3.41 7.63
C PRO A 30 17.79 4.50 8.60
N ASP A 31 17.90 5.76 8.17
CA ASP A 31 18.32 6.88 9.02
C ASP A 31 17.32 7.19 10.15
N ALA A 32 16.04 6.89 9.95
CA ALA A 32 14.98 7.10 10.94
C ALA A 32 14.78 5.87 11.84
N TYR A 33 15.42 4.74 11.53
CA TYR A 33 15.27 3.47 12.20
C TYR A 33 16.42 3.24 13.21
N PRO A 34 16.17 2.65 14.40
CA PRO A 34 14.90 2.12 14.91
C PRO A 34 13.89 3.20 15.34
N LEU A 35 12.60 2.85 15.27
CA LEU A 35 11.49 3.81 15.43
C LEU A 35 11.15 4.07 16.90
N THR A 36 10.73 5.28 17.23
CA THR A 36 10.05 5.55 18.51
C THR A 36 8.58 5.12 18.44
N LEU A 37 7.89 5.06 19.58
CA LEU A 37 6.46 4.72 19.64
C LEU A 37 5.60 5.60 18.73
N ASN A 38 5.86 6.91 18.74
CA ASN A 38 5.08 7.87 17.94
C ASN A 38 5.33 7.67 16.45
N SER A 39 6.59 7.47 16.03
CA SER A 39 6.92 7.19 14.64
C SER A 39 6.31 5.87 14.17
N LEU A 40 6.27 4.85 15.04
CA LEU A 40 5.63 3.56 14.75
C LEU A 40 4.11 3.69 14.62
N LEU A 41 3.45 4.44 15.51
CA LEU A 41 2.02 4.72 15.43
C LEU A 41 1.66 5.40 14.10
N LEU A 42 2.42 6.43 13.72
CA LEU A 42 2.25 7.13 12.45
C LEU A 42 2.46 6.19 11.26
N ALA A 43 3.45 5.28 11.34
CA ALA A 43 3.69 4.28 10.30
C ALA A 43 2.54 3.26 10.21
N CYS A 44 1.95 2.83 11.33
CA CYS A 44 0.82 1.89 11.31
C CYS A 44 -0.43 2.50 10.66
N ASN A 45 -0.67 3.79 10.89
CA ASN A 45 -1.86 4.53 10.44
C ASN A 45 -1.65 5.32 9.13
N GLN A 46 -0.63 4.98 8.33
CA GLN A 46 -0.45 5.62 7.04
C GLN A 46 -1.65 5.37 6.12
N LYS A 47 -2.07 6.41 5.39
CA LYS A 47 -3.16 6.31 4.41
C LYS A 47 -2.75 5.57 3.13
N THR A 48 -1.45 5.54 2.86
CA THR A 48 -0.88 4.87 1.70
C THR A 48 -0.13 3.62 2.14
N SER A 49 -0.04 2.64 1.26
CA SER A 49 0.64 1.38 1.53
C SER A 49 0.07 0.56 2.70
N ARG A 50 -1.22 0.75 3.01
CA ARG A 50 -1.94 0.00 4.04
C ARG A 50 -3.29 -0.45 3.49
N GLU A 51 -3.51 -1.75 3.43
CA GLU A 51 -4.79 -2.35 3.08
C GLU A 51 -5.11 -3.39 4.18
N PRO A 52 -6.10 -3.13 5.06
CA PRO A 52 -6.92 -1.92 5.17
C PRO A 52 -6.19 -0.75 5.85
N VAL A 53 -6.62 0.48 5.55
CA VAL A 53 -6.23 1.68 6.31
C VAL A 53 -6.76 1.56 7.74
N SER A 54 -5.90 1.83 8.72
CA SER A 54 -6.22 1.70 10.15
C SER A 54 -6.14 3.03 10.88
N ASN A 55 -6.71 3.05 12.09
CA ASN A 55 -6.61 4.17 13.02
C ASN A 55 -6.34 3.68 14.45
N TYR A 56 -5.22 3.00 14.63
CA TYR A 56 -4.79 2.51 15.94
C TYR A 56 -4.53 3.65 16.91
N GLN A 57 -4.76 3.39 18.19
CA GLN A 57 -4.43 4.29 19.28
C GLN A 57 -3.03 3.98 19.85
N GLN A 58 -2.41 4.97 20.49
CA GLN A 58 -1.07 4.80 21.06
C GLN A 58 -1.00 3.65 22.09
N GLY A 59 -2.04 3.50 22.92
CA GLY A 59 -2.11 2.42 23.92
C GLY A 59 -2.20 1.02 23.29
N GLU A 60 -2.89 0.89 22.16
CA GLU A 60 -3.01 -0.39 21.43
C GLU A 60 -1.66 -0.80 20.84
N VAL A 61 -0.96 0.14 20.20
CA VAL A 61 0.38 -0.11 19.63
C VAL A 61 1.38 -0.42 20.75
N GLN A 62 1.33 0.30 21.87
CA GLN A 62 2.21 0.03 23.01
C GLN A 62 1.99 -1.37 23.59
N HIS A 63 0.73 -1.78 23.76
CA HIS A 63 0.41 -3.13 24.24
C HIS A 63 0.91 -4.20 23.27
N CYS A 64 0.67 -4.02 21.97
CA CYS A 64 1.13 -4.93 20.94
C CYS A 64 2.66 -5.05 20.92
N VAL A 65 3.38 -3.95 21.04
CA VAL A 65 4.85 -3.96 21.07
C VAL A 65 5.38 -4.71 22.30
N SER A 66 4.75 -4.58 23.47
CA SER A 66 5.10 -5.38 24.65
C SER A 66 4.89 -6.88 24.40
N GLN A 67 3.76 -7.29 23.81
CA GLN A 67 3.52 -8.69 23.45
C GLN A 67 4.57 -9.22 22.45
N LEU A 68 4.95 -8.42 21.46
CA LEU A 68 5.99 -8.77 20.49
C LEU A 68 7.39 -8.88 21.11
N GLN A 69 7.68 -8.06 22.12
CA GLN A 69 8.91 -8.14 22.90
C GLN A 69 8.96 -9.44 23.72
N ASP A 70 7.86 -9.82 24.38
CA ASP A 70 7.76 -11.08 25.13
C ASP A 70 7.99 -12.31 24.22
N LYS A 71 7.52 -12.23 22.97
CA LYS A 71 7.75 -13.26 21.93
C LYS A 71 9.17 -13.20 21.32
N ASN A 72 10.02 -12.25 21.72
CA ASN A 72 11.33 -11.98 21.13
C ASN A 72 11.32 -11.65 19.61
N TRP A 73 10.18 -11.21 19.07
CA TRP A 73 10.05 -10.80 17.66
C TRP A 73 10.45 -9.35 17.42
N LEU A 74 10.73 -8.63 18.51
CA LEU A 74 11.17 -7.26 18.54
C LEU A 74 12.09 -7.04 19.74
N THR A 75 13.01 -6.08 19.63
CA THR A 75 13.83 -5.59 20.74
C THR A 75 13.59 -4.11 20.98
N VAL A 76 13.78 -3.69 22.22
CA VAL A 76 13.62 -2.31 22.64
C VAL A 76 14.95 -1.79 23.18
N ASP A 77 15.37 -0.63 22.68
CA ASP A 77 16.50 0.12 23.21
C ASP A 77 15.99 1.28 24.07
N TYR A 78 16.36 1.26 25.35
CA TYR A 78 16.00 2.28 26.35
C TYR A 78 17.15 3.24 26.68
N SER A 79 18.29 3.16 25.97
CA SER A 79 19.47 3.99 26.26
C SER A 79 19.25 5.47 25.96
N GLY A 80 18.32 5.80 25.06
CA GLY A 80 18.01 7.16 24.65
C GLY A 80 16.86 7.82 25.42
N ARG A 81 16.62 9.10 25.11
CA ARG A 81 15.50 9.89 25.68
C ARG A 81 14.12 9.30 25.41
N ALA A 82 13.99 8.50 24.36
CA ALA A 82 12.76 7.79 24.01
C ALA A 82 13.14 6.35 23.63
N ALA A 83 12.30 5.40 24.06
CA ALA A 83 12.46 4.00 23.69
C ALA A 83 12.40 3.84 22.16
N ARG A 84 13.30 3.03 21.62
CA ARG A 84 13.35 2.72 20.19
C ARG A 84 13.13 1.23 19.95
N TYR A 85 12.37 0.92 18.91
CA TYR A 85 11.83 -0.39 18.62
C TYR A 85 12.45 -0.94 17.33
N ASP A 86 13.06 -2.13 17.42
CA ASP A 86 13.75 -2.81 16.33
C ASP A 86 13.17 -4.21 16.12
N GLN A 87 12.65 -4.49 14.93
CA GLN A 87 12.08 -5.78 14.56
C GLN A 87 13.18 -6.87 14.47
N ARG A 88 12.87 -8.05 14.98
CA ARG A 88 13.73 -9.25 14.92
C ARG A 88 13.10 -10.41 14.16
N LEU A 89 11.85 -10.28 13.74
CA LEU A 89 11.10 -11.36 13.08
C LEU A 89 11.83 -11.89 11.84
N THR A 90 12.50 -11.04 11.05
CA THR A 90 13.25 -11.50 9.88
C THR A 90 14.38 -12.47 10.23
N ARG A 91 15.04 -12.26 11.37
CA ARG A 91 16.09 -13.16 11.89
C ARG A 91 15.50 -14.46 12.40
N VAL A 92 14.35 -14.40 13.09
CA VAL A 92 13.65 -15.58 13.60
C VAL A 92 13.20 -16.49 12.44
N LEU A 93 12.70 -15.88 11.35
CA LEU A 93 12.24 -16.61 10.17
C LEU A 93 13.35 -16.97 9.17
N GLY A 94 14.59 -16.51 9.40
CA GLY A 94 15.71 -16.74 8.49
C GLY A 94 15.50 -16.15 7.09
N LEU A 95 14.92 -14.95 7.00
CA LEU A 95 14.60 -14.29 5.73
C LEU A 95 15.76 -13.41 5.27
N ASP A 96 16.05 -13.47 3.97
CA ASP A 96 16.92 -12.51 3.30
C ASP A 96 16.17 -11.21 2.96
N LYS A 97 16.89 -10.19 2.48
CA LYS A 97 16.29 -8.88 2.17
C LYS A 97 15.17 -8.97 1.11
N ALA A 98 15.34 -9.83 0.11
CA ALA A 98 14.34 -10.04 -0.94
C ALA A 98 13.04 -10.65 -0.35
N ALA A 99 13.16 -11.71 0.45
CA ALA A 99 12.00 -12.31 1.11
C ALA A 99 11.37 -11.38 2.16
N GLN A 100 12.18 -10.58 2.86
CA GLN A 100 11.69 -9.54 3.77
C GLN A 100 10.85 -8.50 3.04
N ALA A 101 11.28 -8.02 1.88
CA ALA A 101 10.52 -7.05 1.08
C ALA A 101 9.16 -7.62 0.64
N LEU A 102 9.14 -8.85 0.14
CA LEU A 102 7.90 -9.53 -0.26
C LEU A 102 6.96 -9.74 0.92
N LEU A 103 7.48 -10.26 2.05
CA LEU A 103 6.70 -10.45 3.27
C LEU A 103 6.12 -9.13 3.77
N ASN A 104 6.91 -8.06 3.74
CA ASN A 104 6.48 -6.75 4.19
C ASN A 104 5.25 -6.25 3.44
N VAL A 105 5.27 -6.32 2.11
CA VAL A 105 4.15 -5.88 1.28
C VAL A 105 2.90 -6.71 1.60
N MET A 106 3.04 -8.03 1.74
CA MET A 106 1.90 -8.90 2.10
C MET A 106 1.36 -8.65 3.51
N LEU A 107 2.22 -8.36 4.50
CA LEU A 107 1.78 -8.02 5.86
C LEU A 107 0.98 -6.71 5.90
N LEU A 108 1.32 -5.76 5.03
CA LEU A 108 0.73 -4.42 5.02
C LEU A 108 -0.45 -4.29 4.07
N ARG A 109 -0.53 -5.14 3.04
CA ARG A 109 -1.51 -5.04 1.96
C ARG A 109 -2.26 -6.34 1.62
N GLY A 110 -2.02 -7.42 2.35
CA GLY A 110 -2.70 -8.69 2.11
C GLY A 110 -2.26 -9.38 0.82
N PRO A 111 -3.16 -10.12 0.14
CA PRO A 111 -2.84 -10.90 -1.06
C PRO A 111 -2.49 -10.02 -2.27
N GLN A 112 -1.37 -10.28 -2.95
CA GLN A 112 -0.87 -9.44 -4.05
C GLN A 112 -0.56 -10.25 -5.30
N THR A 113 -0.69 -9.65 -6.49
CA THR A 113 -0.20 -10.26 -7.75
C THR A 113 1.31 -10.08 -7.90
N LEU A 114 1.93 -10.81 -8.85
CA LEU A 114 3.36 -10.67 -9.16
C LEU A 114 3.72 -9.24 -9.59
N ALA A 115 2.91 -8.62 -10.44
CA ALA A 115 3.14 -7.27 -10.92
C ALA A 115 3.04 -6.24 -9.77
N GLU A 116 2.08 -6.42 -8.87
CA GLU A 116 1.93 -5.59 -7.67
C GLU A 116 3.14 -5.72 -6.76
N LEU A 117 3.58 -6.95 -6.47
CA LEU A 117 4.76 -7.20 -5.63
C LEU A 117 6.00 -6.57 -6.26
N PHE A 118 6.25 -6.82 -7.55
CA PHE A 118 7.41 -6.26 -8.27
C PHE A 118 7.46 -4.73 -8.20
N SER A 119 6.32 -4.06 -8.39
CA SER A 119 6.23 -2.59 -8.31
C SER A 119 6.36 -2.07 -6.88
N ARG A 120 5.69 -2.70 -5.92
CA ARG A 120 5.57 -2.21 -4.53
C ARG A 120 6.84 -2.47 -3.71
N THR A 121 7.67 -3.44 -4.08
CA THR A 121 8.95 -3.71 -3.39
C THR A 121 10.12 -2.85 -3.88
N GLN A 122 10.00 -2.10 -4.98
CA GLN A 122 11.12 -1.37 -5.61
C GLN A 122 11.94 -0.50 -4.64
N ARG A 123 11.28 0.17 -3.68
CA ARG A 123 11.95 1.01 -2.68
C ARG A 123 12.61 0.24 -1.54
N MET A 124 12.32 -1.05 -1.44
CA MET A 124 12.76 -1.94 -0.35
C MET A 124 13.86 -2.90 -0.81
N PHE A 125 13.66 -3.47 -1.99
CA PHE A 125 14.58 -4.38 -2.67
C PHE A 125 14.31 -4.30 -4.18
N GLU A 126 15.35 -4.02 -4.95
CA GLU A 126 15.27 -3.92 -6.40
C GLU A 126 15.39 -5.32 -7.01
N PHE A 127 14.28 -5.85 -7.53
CA PHE A 127 14.27 -7.09 -8.31
C PHE A 127 14.61 -6.78 -9.76
N GLU A 128 15.38 -7.65 -10.41
CA GLU A 128 15.78 -7.49 -11.81
C GLU A 128 14.60 -7.55 -12.78
N SER A 129 13.60 -8.39 -12.46
CA SER A 129 12.41 -8.59 -13.29
C SER A 129 11.25 -9.17 -12.49
N ILE A 130 10.05 -9.18 -13.09
CA ILE A 130 8.88 -9.87 -12.54
C ILE A 130 9.18 -11.38 -12.40
N ASN A 131 9.91 -11.98 -13.33
CA ASN A 131 10.30 -13.39 -13.28
C ASN A 131 11.19 -13.67 -12.05
N ALA A 132 12.10 -12.75 -11.70
CA ALA A 132 12.93 -12.89 -10.49
C ALA A 132 12.08 -12.89 -9.20
N VAL A 133 10.96 -12.15 -9.19
CA VAL A 133 10.00 -12.19 -8.07
C VAL A 133 9.27 -13.54 -8.04
N GLU A 134 8.83 -14.05 -9.18
CA GLU A 134 8.16 -15.34 -9.31
C GLU A 134 9.07 -16.49 -8.84
N GLU A 135 10.29 -16.59 -9.37
CA GLU A 135 11.28 -17.61 -8.98
C GLU A 135 11.55 -17.58 -7.46
N LYS A 136 11.66 -16.36 -6.90
CA LYS A 136 11.86 -16.19 -5.46
C LYS A 136 10.67 -16.68 -4.66
N LEU A 137 9.45 -16.38 -5.08
CA LEU A 137 8.22 -16.82 -4.41
C LEU A 137 8.01 -18.32 -4.54
N GLU A 138 8.29 -18.92 -5.70
CA GLU A 138 8.23 -20.36 -5.88
C GLU A 138 9.21 -21.09 -4.95
N SER A 139 10.44 -20.59 -4.84
CA SER A 139 11.42 -21.10 -3.87
C SER A 139 10.93 -20.98 -2.42
N LEU A 140 10.29 -19.86 -2.06
CA LEU A 140 9.75 -19.62 -0.71
C LEU A 140 8.54 -20.51 -0.40
N CYS A 141 7.65 -20.75 -1.38
CA CYS A 141 6.47 -21.60 -1.24
C CYS A 141 6.84 -23.09 -1.21
N SER A 142 7.97 -23.48 -1.82
CA SER A 142 8.43 -24.87 -1.90
C SER A 142 9.23 -25.33 -0.67
N LYS A 143 9.41 -24.47 0.35
CA LYS A 143 10.10 -24.83 1.59
C LYS A 143 9.29 -25.87 2.39
N SER A 144 9.98 -26.68 3.19
CA SER A 144 9.35 -27.67 4.09
C SER A 144 8.37 -27.05 5.08
N THR A 145 8.68 -25.85 5.57
CA THR A 145 7.79 -25.00 6.38
C THR A 145 7.56 -23.68 5.65
N PRO A 146 6.58 -23.60 4.74
CA PRO A 146 6.37 -22.42 3.92
C PRO A 146 5.67 -21.31 4.71
N TYR A 147 6.25 -20.11 4.71
CA TYR A 147 5.59 -18.91 5.25
C TYR A 147 4.77 -18.15 4.20
N PHE A 148 4.76 -18.65 2.96
CA PHE A 148 4.14 -18.03 1.80
C PHE A 148 3.30 -19.08 1.07
N VAL A 149 2.22 -18.63 0.44
CA VAL A 149 1.34 -19.50 -0.35
C VAL A 149 0.92 -18.79 -1.63
N ARG A 150 0.89 -19.55 -2.72
CA ARG A 150 0.26 -19.15 -3.98
C ARG A 150 -1.23 -19.44 -3.90
N ILE A 151 -2.02 -18.41 -4.12
CA ILE A 151 -3.48 -18.45 -4.19
C ILE A 151 -3.85 -18.48 -5.69
N PRO A 152 -4.37 -19.62 -6.18
CA PRO A 152 -4.77 -19.71 -7.58
C PRO A 152 -5.90 -18.72 -7.87
N LYS A 153 -5.89 -18.15 -9.07
CA LYS A 153 -6.92 -17.22 -9.52
C LYS A 153 -8.33 -17.83 -9.39
N ALA A 154 -9.25 -17.05 -8.83
CA ALA A 154 -10.67 -17.36 -8.83
C ALA A 154 -11.28 -17.15 -10.24
N THR A 155 -12.45 -17.73 -10.50
CA THR A 155 -13.18 -17.53 -11.77
C THR A 155 -13.42 -16.04 -12.02
N GLY A 156 -12.93 -15.51 -13.14
CA GLY A 156 -13.02 -14.09 -13.50
C GLY A 156 -11.79 -13.26 -13.15
N GLN A 157 -10.78 -13.83 -12.48
CA GLN A 157 -9.48 -13.21 -12.24
C GLN A 157 -8.47 -13.60 -13.32
N ARG A 158 -7.57 -12.66 -13.65
CA ARG A 158 -6.55 -12.86 -14.70
C ARG A 158 -5.26 -13.48 -14.16
N GLU A 159 -4.90 -13.16 -12.91
CA GLU A 159 -3.60 -13.45 -12.32
C GLU A 159 -3.73 -14.16 -10.97
N ASP A 160 -2.74 -14.97 -10.65
CA ASP A 160 -2.61 -15.58 -9.33
C ASP A 160 -2.12 -14.54 -8.31
N ARG A 161 -2.42 -14.79 -7.04
CA ARG A 161 -1.98 -13.96 -5.93
C ARG A 161 -1.08 -14.74 -4.99
N TYR A 162 -0.31 -14.03 -4.20
CA TYR A 162 0.55 -14.57 -3.17
C TYR A 162 0.20 -13.94 -1.82
N MET A 163 0.24 -14.75 -0.77
CA MET A 163 -0.05 -14.32 0.59
C MET A 163 0.89 -14.99 1.59
N HIS A 164 1.10 -14.35 2.74
CA HIS A 164 1.85 -14.96 3.84
C HIS A 164 0.95 -15.88 4.68
N LEU A 165 1.54 -16.81 5.43
CA LEU A 165 0.84 -17.74 6.34
C LEU A 165 0.99 -17.36 7.82
N LEU A 166 1.65 -16.24 8.13
CA LEU A 166 1.92 -15.84 9.52
C LEU A 166 0.66 -15.49 10.33
N CYS A 167 -0.44 -15.09 9.68
CA CYS A 167 -1.73 -14.83 10.34
C CYS A 167 -2.70 -16.02 10.21
N GLY A 168 -2.18 -17.23 10.00
CA GLY A 168 -2.98 -18.42 9.69
C GLY A 168 -3.21 -18.58 8.19
N LYS A 169 -3.95 -19.64 7.83
CA LYS A 169 -4.28 -19.91 6.43
C LYS A 169 -5.23 -18.85 5.88
N PRO A 170 -4.96 -18.29 4.69
CA PRO A 170 -5.85 -17.35 4.05
C PRO A 170 -7.20 -18.00 3.76
N ASP A 171 -8.27 -17.32 4.15
CA ASP A 171 -9.63 -17.70 3.75
C ASP A 171 -9.84 -17.32 2.28
N LEU A 172 -9.78 -18.35 1.42
CA LEU A 172 -9.90 -18.19 -0.03
C LEU A 172 -11.25 -17.59 -0.45
N ALA A 173 -12.32 -17.84 0.31
CA ALA A 173 -13.64 -17.28 0.02
C ALA A 173 -13.68 -15.79 0.35
N ALA A 174 -13.22 -15.40 1.54
CA ALA A 174 -13.13 -14.00 1.93
C ALA A 174 -12.22 -13.18 1.01
N ILE A 175 -11.14 -13.79 0.50
CA ILE A 175 -10.26 -13.16 -0.48
C ILE A 175 -10.97 -12.96 -1.83
N ALA A 176 -11.72 -13.97 -2.30
CA ALA A 176 -12.51 -13.83 -3.52
C ALA A 176 -13.56 -12.70 -3.41
N ASP A 177 -14.20 -12.57 -2.24
CA ASP A 177 -15.16 -11.49 -1.96
C ASP A 177 -14.49 -10.11 -1.90
N MET A 178 -13.32 -10.00 -1.24
CA MET A 178 -12.55 -8.76 -1.20
C MET A 178 -12.13 -8.30 -2.59
N ILE A 179 -11.63 -9.21 -3.44
CA ILE A 179 -11.20 -8.83 -4.80
C ILE A 179 -12.41 -8.43 -5.65
N SER A 180 -13.55 -9.11 -5.48
CA SER A 180 -14.80 -8.70 -6.13
C SER A 180 -15.19 -7.27 -5.72
N ALA A 181 -15.13 -6.96 -4.42
CA ALA A 181 -15.42 -5.63 -3.89
C ALA A 181 -14.45 -4.56 -4.40
N GLU A 182 -13.15 -4.84 -4.47
CA GLU A 182 -12.14 -3.95 -5.06
C GLU A 182 -12.46 -3.62 -6.52
N LYS A 183 -12.79 -4.64 -7.33
CA LYS A 183 -13.16 -4.45 -8.73
C LYS A 183 -14.40 -3.57 -8.88
N PHE A 184 -15.44 -3.82 -8.09
CA PHE A 184 -16.64 -2.98 -8.07
C PHE A 184 -16.33 -1.53 -7.67
N SER A 185 -15.46 -1.33 -6.69
CA SER A 185 -15.06 0.02 -6.27
C SER A 185 -14.21 0.74 -7.32
N ALA A 186 -13.31 0.04 -8.01
CA ALA A 186 -12.51 0.59 -9.09
C ALA A 186 -13.36 0.98 -10.31
N GLU A 187 -14.32 0.15 -10.69
CA GLU A 187 -15.30 0.45 -11.76
C GLU A 187 -16.16 1.66 -11.40
N LYS A 188 -16.61 1.76 -10.14
CA LYS A 188 -17.40 2.91 -9.66
C LYS A 188 -16.60 4.22 -9.65
N ILE A 189 -15.32 4.17 -9.28
CA ILE A 189 -14.42 5.33 -9.34
C ILE A 189 -14.18 5.76 -10.79
N HIS A 190 -13.95 4.80 -11.70
CA HIS A 190 -13.76 5.10 -13.13
C HIS A 190 -15.00 5.79 -13.71
N HIS A 191 -16.19 5.24 -13.48
CA HIS A 191 -17.43 5.85 -13.93
C HIS A 191 -17.66 7.26 -13.34
N ALA A 192 -17.38 7.45 -12.05
CA ALA A 192 -17.48 8.76 -11.44
C ALA A 192 -16.49 9.76 -12.05
N SER A 193 -15.24 9.35 -12.32
CA SER A 193 -14.25 10.19 -13.00
C SER A 193 -14.66 10.54 -14.42
N ASP A 194 -15.16 9.57 -15.21
CA ASP A 194 -15.62 9.80 -16.59
C ASP A 194 -16.80 10.79 -16.63
N ASP A 195 -17.77 10.65 -15.72
CA ASP A 195 -18.89 11.59 -15.60
C ASP A 195 -18.41 13.00 -15.24
N THR A 196 -17.38 13.11 -14.38
CA THR A 196 -16.82 14.41 -13.99
C THR A 196 -16.06 15.06 -15.15
N VAL A 197 -15.31 14.28 -15.92
CA VAL A 197 -14.58 14.74 -17.11
C VAL A 197 -15.56 15.26 -18.16
N ALA A 198 -16.63 14.52 -18.45
CA ALA A 198 -17.66 14.95 -19.40
C ALA A 198 -18.32 16.29 -18.97
N GLN A 199 -18.61 16.47 -17.68
CA GLN A 199 -19.16 17.73 -17.16
C GLN A 199 -18.16 18.89 -17.29
N LEU A 200 -16.88 18.65 -17.05
CA LEU A 200 -15.83 19.66 -17.19
C LEU A 200 -15.63 20.05 -18.66
N GLU A 201 -15.62 19.08 -19.58
CA GLU A 201 -15.52 19.34 -21.03
C GLU A 201 -16.71 20.17 -21.53
N GLN A 202 -17.93 19.85 -21.08
CA GLN A 202 -19.11 20.64 -21.41
C GLN A 202 -18.99 22.07 -20.88
N LYS A 203 -18.52 22.24 -19.64
CA LYS A 203 -18.36 23.56 -19.03
C LYS A 203 -17.25 24.38 -19.68
N ILE A 204 -16.17 23.73 -20.12
CA ILE A 204 -15.11 24.38 -20.92
C ILE A 204 -15.71 24.87 -22.24
N ALA A 205 -16.44 24.03 -22.97
CA ALA A 205 -17.07 24.43 -24.23
C ALA A 205 -18.02 25.63 -24.05
N GLU A 206 -18.82 25.62 -22.98
CA GLU A 206 -19.75 26.70 -22.67
C GLU A 206 -19.03 28.01 -22.32
N LEU A 207 -17.98 27.93 -21.50
CA LEU A 207 -17.14 29.09 -21.15
C LEU A 207 -16.37 29.64 -22.35
N THR A 208 -15.82 28.78 -23.20
CA THR A 208 -15.13 29.20 -24.43
C THR A 208 -16.06 29.96 -25.37
N ASN A 209 -17.31 29.49 -25.52
CA ASN A 209 -18.32 30.19 -26.32
C ASN A 209 -18.69 31.56 -25.71
N GLN A 210 -18.83 31.63 -24.38
CA GLN A 210 -19.10 32.91 -23.69
C GLN A 210 -17.94 33.90 -23.86
N VAL A 211 -16.69 33.44 -23.75
CA VAL A 211 -15.51 34.27 -23.96
C VAL A 211 -15.45 34.80 -25.39
N GLN A 212 -15.72 33.96 -26.40
CA GLN A 212 -15.77 34.43 -27.80
C GLN A 212 -16.86 35.48 -28.01
N LEU A 213 -18.05 35.27 -27.45
CA LEU A 213 -19.15 36.23 -27.57
C LEU A 213 -18.79 37.58 -26.92
N LEU A 214 -18.21 37.54 -25.72
CA LEU A 214 -17.76 38.74 -25.01
C LEU A 214 -16.64 39.46 -25.78
N GLN A 215 -15.64 38.73 -26.29
CA GLN A 215 -14.59 39.30 -27.14
C GLN A 215 -15.16 40.00 -28.37
N GLN A 216 -16.18 39.41 -29.01
CA GLN A 216 -16.83 40.00 -30.17
C GLN A 216 -17.64 41.25 -29.81
N GLN A 217 -18.35 41.25 -28.69
CA GLN A 217 -19.07 42.43 -28.19
C GLN A 217 -18.12 43.56 -27.81
N VAL A 218 -17.01 43.23 -27.14
CA VAL A 218 -15.96 44.19 -26.77
C VAL A 218 -15.34 44.81 -28.02
N LYS A 219 -15.03 44.01 -29.04
CA LYS A 219 -14.51 44.52 -30.32
C LYS A 219 -15.48 45.49 -31.01
N VAL A 220 -16.76 45.16 -31.07
CA VAL A 220 -17.79 46.05 -31.64
C VAL A 220 -17.88 47.37 -30.85
N LEU A 221 -17.79 47.32 -29.51
CA LEU A 221 -17.79 48.53 -28.68
C LEU A 221 -16.53 49.38 -28.87
N MET A 222 -15.36 48.75 -29.05
CA MET A 222 -14.10 49.43 -29.35
C MET A 222 -14.14 50.15 -30.70
N ASP A 223 -14.66 49.47 -31.73
CA ASP A 223 -14.86 50.05 -33.06
C ASP A 223 -15.82 51.26 -33.02
N LEU A 224 -16.88 51.21 -32.20
CA LEU A 224 -17.84 52.31 -32.01
C LEU A 224 -17.25 53.51 -31.26
N ASN A 225 -16.35 53.28 -30.31
CA ASN A 225 -15.73 54.33 -29.49
C ASN A 225 -14.40 54.85 -30.07
N GLY A 226 -13.91 54.29 -31.17
CA GLY A 226 -12.66 54.70 -31.81
C GLY A 226 -11.40 54.39 -31.00
N VAL A 227 -11.48 53.40 -30.09
CA VAL A 227 -10.39 52.96 -29.22
C VAL A 227 -9.74 51.73 -29.84
N SER A 228 -8.40 51.70 -29.95
CA SER A 228 -7.67 50.58 -30.51
C SER A 228 -7.15 49.64 -29.41
N ASP A 229 -6.82 48.39 -29.75
CA ASP A 229 -6.22 47.44 -28.80
C ASP A 229 -4.95 47.99 -28.09
N ALA A 230 -4.24 48.93 -28.73
CA ALA A 230 -3.05 49.58 -28.19
C ALA A 230 -3.33 50.56 -27.02
N ASP A 231 -4.59 50.98 -26.84
CA ASP A 231 -4.99 51.92 -25.79
C ASP A 231 -5.37 51.22 -24.46
N ILE A 232 -5.46 49.88 -24.47
CA ILE A 232 -5.91 49.05 -23.33
C ILE A 232 -4.73 48.46 -22.54
N GLU A 233 -3.55 48.32 -23.16
CA GLU A 233 -2.35 47.77 -22.54
C GLU A 233 -1.53 48.78 -21.71
N GLN A 234 -2.03 50.01 -21.50
CA GLN A 234 -1.49 51.00 -20.56
C GLN A 234 -2.27 51.04 -19.24
#